data_AF-A0A0C1NG61-F1
#
_entry.id   AF-A0A0C1NG61-F1
#
_cell.length_a   1.000
_cell.length_b   1.000
_cell.length_c   1.000
_cell.angle_alpha   90.00
_cell.angle_beta   90.00
_cell.angle_gamma   90.00
#
_symmetry.space_group_name_H-M   'P 1'
#
loop_
_entity.id
_entity.type
_entity.pdbx_description
1 polymer ?
#
loop_
_entity_poly.entity_id
_entity_poly.type
_entity_poly.pdbx_seq_one_letter_code
_entity_poly.pdbx_strand_id
1 'polypeptide(L)' 'MQGTSSDTSFHHANLGLHASPLIALKKRDWKALRDLFHREDIDEIEAEINKTLLFLIPEPCWEDDPFDFLREYL' A
#
# COMPACT_ATOMS: atom_id res chain seq x y z
N MET A 1 42.24 -37.53 2.27
CA MET A 1 41.95 -36.30 1.50
C MET A 1 40.72 -36.52 0.62
N GLN A 2 39.53 -36.21 1.14
CA GLN A 2 38.23 -35.96 0.49
C GLN A 2 37.37 -35.41 1.64
N GLY A 3 36.49 -34.43 1.55
CA GLY A 3 36.10 -33.44 0.56
C GLY A 3 35.20 -32.48 1.35
N THR A 4 35.37 -31.18 1.14
CA THR A 4 34.60 -30.12 1.78
C THR A 4 33.15 -30.16 1.32
N SER A 5 32.17 -29.99 2.21
CA SER A 5 30.94 -29.24 1.90
C SER A 5 30.21 -28.83 3.16
N SER A 6 30.41 -27.56 3.46
CA SER A 6 29.58 -26.61 4.17
C SER A 6 28.09 -26.98 4.18
N ASP A 7 27.59 -27.43 5.34
CA ASP A 7 26.17 -27.54 5.59
C ASP A 7 25.63 -26.12 5.83
N THR A 8 25.33 -25.44 4.73
CA THR A 8 24.85 -24.06 4.75
C THR A 8 23.36 -24.13 5.02
N SER A 9 23.02 -23.99 6.30
CA SER A 9 21.64 -23.77 6.77
C SER A 9 20.98 -22.70 5.92
N PHE A 10 20.04 -23.11 5.04
CA PHE A 10 19.16 -22.18 4.35
C PHE A 10 18.10 -21.71 5.34
N HIS A 11 18.46 -20.75 6.18
CA HIS A 11 17.46 -19.82 6.72
C HIS A 11 16.93 -18.97 5.55
N HIS A 12 16.00 -19.53 4.78
CA HIS A 12 15.12 -18.72 3.95
C HIS A 12 14.28 -17.87 4.88
N ALA A 13 14.77 -16.67 5.17
CA ALA A 13 13.97 -15.59 5.69
C ALA A 13 12.73 -15.46 4.79
N ASN A 14 11.60 -15.86 5.33
CA ASN A 14 10.29 -15.69 4.72
C ASN A 14 9.99 -14.18 4.74
N LEU A 15 10.61 -13.44 3.82
CA LEU A 15 10.37 -12.02 3.61
C LEU A 15 8.97 -11.93 2.99
N GLY A 16 7.98 -11.68 3.85
CA GLY A 16 6.57 -11.68 3.53
C GLY A 16 6.25 -10.81 2.32
N LEU A 17 6.14 -11.44 1.15
CA LEU A 17 5.46 -10.89 -0.01
C LEU A 17 3.96 -10.93 0.31
N HIS A 18 3.50 -9.95 1.07
CA HIS A 18 2.10 -9.83 1.52
C HIS A 18 1.14 -9.42 0.39
N ALA A 19 1.67 -9.07 -0.78
CA ALA A 19 0.88 -8.83 -1.98
C ALA A 19 1.32 -9.80 -3.09
N SER A 20 0.34 -10.51 -3.65
CA SER A 20 0.55 -11.26 -4.90
C SER A 20 1.05 -10.30 -5.99
N PRO A 21 1.87 -10.76 -6.96
CA PRO A 21 2.33 -9.95 -8.07
C PRO A 21 1.17 -9.16 -8.68
N LEU A 22 1.37 -7.88 -8.98
CA LEU A 22 0.35 -7.00 -9.55
C LEU A 22 -0.21 -7.64 -10.84
N ILE A 23 -1.33 -8.34 -10.70
CA ILE A 23 -2.02 -8.93 -11.85
C ILE A 23 -2.55 -7.75 -12.66
N ALA A 24 -2.21 -7.71 -13.95
CA ALA A 24 -2.71 -6.67 -14.83
C ALA A 24 -4.24 -6.63 -14.79
N LEU A 25 -4.79 -5.42 -14.65
CA LEU A 25 -6.23 -5.20 -14.59
C LEU A 25 -6.91 -5.72 -15.86
N LYS A 26 -7.95 -6.54 -15.68
CA LYS A 26 -8.76 -7.04 -16.79
C LYS A 26 -9.78 -5.99 -17.19
N LYS A 27 -10.37 -6.15 -18.38
CA LYS A 27 -11.44 -5.26 -18.89
C LYS A 27 -12.59 -5.03 -17.90
N ARG A 28 -12.96 -6.08 -17.14
CA ARG A 28 -13.97 -6.01 -16.07
C ARG A 28 -13.55 -5.04 -14.97
N ASP A 29 -12.30 -5.12 -14.53
CA ASP A 29 -11.79 -4.31 -13.43
C ASP A 29 -11.74 -2.83 -13.85
N TRP A 30 -11.32 -2.56 -15.09
CA TRP A 30 -11.40 -1.22 -15.68
C TRP A 30 -12.81 -0.67 -15.79
N LYS A 31 -13.80 -1.52 -16.09
CA LYS A 31 -15.21 -1.11 -16.10
C LYS A 31 -15.66 -0.73 -14.68
N ALA A 32 -15.39 -1.59 -13.71
CA ALA A 32 -15.73 -1.32 -12.31
C ALA A 32 -15.08 -0.04 -11.78
N LEU A 33 -13.81 0.21 -12.12
CA LEU A 33 -13.14 1.47 -11.76
C LEU A 33 -13.81 2.68 -12.40
N ARG A 34 -14.16 2.61 -13.70
CA ARG A 34 -14.91 3.71 -14.33
C ARG A 34 -16.24 3.93 -13.64
N ASP A 35 -17.00 2.88 -13.39
CA ASP A 35 -18.31 2.98 -12.74
C ASP A 35 -18.16 3.57 -11.32
N LEU A 36 -17.09 3.23 -10.59
CA LEU A 36 -16.77 3.77 -9.28
C LEU A 36 -16.45 5.27 -9.31
N PHE A 37 -15.67 5.72 -10.31
CA PHE A 37 -15.25 7.12 -10.43
C PHE A 37 -16.23 8.03 -11.20
N HIS A 38 -17.25 7.48 -11.87
CA HIS A 38 -18.33 8.23 -12.53
C HIS A 38 -19.60 8.30 -11.65
N ARG A 39 -19.44 8.12 -10.35
CA ARG A 39 -20.53 8.25 -9.39
C ARG A 39 -20.94 9.72 -9.23
N GLU A 40 -22.24 9.97 -9.31
CA GLU A 40 -22.80 11.31 -9.12
C GLU A 40 -22.73 11.78 -7.66
N ASP A 41 -22.65 10.84 -6.71
CA ASP A 41 -22.62 11.09 -5.26
C ASP A 41 -21.21 11.20 -4.68
N ILE A 42 -20.18 11.37 -5.52
CA ILE A 42 -18.78 11.41 -5.07
C ILE A 42 -18.50 12.61 -4.14
N ASP A 43 -19.10 13.77 -4.42
CA ASP A 43 -18.95 14.99 -3.62
C ASP A 43 -19.58 14.83 -2.22
N GLU A 44 -20.71 14.11 -2.13
CA GLU A 44 -21.39 13.84 -0.86
C GLU A 44 -20.56 12.91 0.03
N ILE A 45 -19.97 11.87 -0.57
CA ILE A 45 -19.06 10.94 0.11
C ILE A 45 -17.81 11.67 0.59
N GLU A 46 -17.22 12.53 -0.25
CA GLU A 46 -16.07 13.35 0.13
C GLU A 46 -16.40 14.23 1.34
N ALA A 47 -17.54 14.92 1.32
CA ALA A 47 -17.98 15.76 2.43
C ALA A 47 -18.20 14.95 3.73
N GLU A 48 -18.77 13.76 3.64
CA GLU A 48 -18.97 12.86 4.79
C GLU A 48 -17.64 12.35 5.36
N ILE A 49 -16.71 11.93 4.50
CA ILE A 49 -15.36 11.50 4.90
C ILE A 49 -14.64 12.64 5.62
N ASN A 50 -14.59 13.82 5.01
CA ASN A 50 -13.93 15.00 5.60
C ASN A 50 -14.54 15.35 6.96
N LYS A 51 -15.87 15.36 7.07
CA LYS A 51 -16.55 15.56 8.34
C LYS A 51 -16.15 14.53 9.38
N THR A 52 -16.02 13.26 8.99
CA THR A 52 -15.66 12.17 9.90
C THR A 52 -14.20 12.27 10.35
N LEU A 53 -13.29 12.62 9.45
CA LEU A 53 -11.87 12.79 9.74
C LEU A 53 -11.64 13.92 10.76
N LEU A 54 -12.44 14.99 10.73
CA LEU A 54 -12.37 16.06 11.73
C LEU A 54 -12.66 15.59 13.17
N PHE A 55 -13.31 14.44 13.35
CA PHE A 55 -13.57 13.86 14.68
C PHE A 55 -12.44 12.93 15.16
N LEU A 56 -11.44 12.62 14.32
CA LEU A 56 -10.29 11.82 14.73
C LEU A 56 -9.31 12.71 15.50
N ILE A 57 -9.02 12.32 16.75
CA ILE A 57 -8.02 12.98 17.60
C ILE A 57 -6.99 11.93 18.05
N PRO A 58 -5.68 12.19 17.85
CA PRO A 58 -5.11 13.38 17.22
C PRO A 58 -5.41 13.45 15.71
N GLU A 59 -5.32 14.65 15.15
CA GLU A 59 -5.39 14.85 13.70
C GLU A 59 -4.36 13.93 13.03
N PRO A 60 -4.75 13.09 12.07
CA PRO A 60 -3.78 12.21 11.43
C PRO A 60 -2.85 13.01 10.53
N CYS A 61 -1.57 12.62 10.49
CA CYS A 61 -0.51 13.32 9.76
C CYS A 61 -0.55 13.05 8.23
N TRP A 62 -1.72 13.19 7.59
CA TRP A 62 -1.92 12.84 6.18
C TRP A 62 -1.10 13.71 5.21
N GLU A 63 -0.90 14.97 5.57
CA GLU A 63 -0.18 15.97 4.74
C GLU A 63 1.33 15.99 5.02
N ASP A 64 1.76 15.36 6.11
CA ASP A 64 3.18 15.23 6.43
C ASP A 64 3.75 14.04 5.67
N ASP A 65 4.80 14.24 4.87
CA ASP A 65 5.56 13.12 4.31
C ASP A 65 6.26 12.40 5.48
N PRO A 66 5.83 11.20 5.88
CA PRO A 66 6.44 10.51 7.03
C PRO A 66 7.91 10.15 6.75
N PHE A 67 8.35 10.25 5.50
CA PHE A 67 9.69 9.97 5.03
C PHE A 67 10.50 11.22 4.68
N ASP A 68 10.01 12.43 4.96
CA ASP A 68 10.76 13.67 4.69
C ASP A 68 12.17 13.64 5.32
N PHE A 69 12.30 12.99 6.49
CA PHE A 69 13.59 12.77 7.15
C PHE A 69 14.59 11.93 6.32
N LEU A 70 14.12 11.04 5.44
CA LEU A 70 14.99 10.20 4.61
C LEU A 70 15.73 10.99 3.53
N ARG A 71 15.26 12.20 3.18
CA ARG A 71 15.92 13.09 2.22
C ARG A 71 17.30 13.55 2.68
N GLU A 72 17.61 13.46 3.98
CA GLU A 72 18.93 13.78 4.52
C GLU A 72 19.94 12.62 4.36
N TYR A 73 19.46 11.42 4.02
CA TYR A 73 20.27 10.19 3.98
C TYR A 73 20.39 9.57 2.56
N LEU A 74 19.66 10.09 1.57
CA LEU A 74 19.66 9.65 0.16
C LEU A 74 20.27 10.73 -0.74
#